data_AF-A0A8J3LUJ4-F1
#
_entry.id   AF-A0A8J3LUJ4-F1
#
_cell.length_a   1.000
_cell.length_b   1.000
_cell.length_c   1.000
_cell.angle_alpha   90.00
_cell.angle_beta   90.00
_cell.angle_gamma   90.00
#
_symmetry.space_group_name_H-M   'P 1'
#
loop_
_entity.id
_entity.type
_entity.pdbx_description
1 polymer ?
#
loop_
_entity_poly.entity_id
_entity_poly.type
_entity_poly.pdbx_seq_one_letter_code
_entity_poly.pdbx_strand_id
1 'polypeptide(L)'
;MARPTIEDIARRVGVSKGAVSFALNGRPGVSEATRARILKVAEEMNWRPHTAARALGGARAGAVGLVIARPARTLGVEPFFAQLLSGLQAGLSAHSVALELLVVEDTEAEIEVYRRWASEHRVDGFILVDLKVRDTRVDVVEGLGVPAVVLGGPGRHGSLSSVWADDREAMLSIVDYLAALGHRRIAHVAGLPAFQHTQRRMRALRDSARRLGLAEVSSLPTDFSDAEGAATTRMLLSRPRRPTAIVYDSDLMAVAGLGVAGEMGVAVPGDLSIVAFDDSVLTRIVHPALTALTRDTFALGTEVAETLLAIVAEPGLQRDRRTPTPRLAVRESTAPPALGRDS
;
A
#
# COMPACT_ATOMS: atom_id res chain seq x y z
N MET A 1 38.28 -8.34 2.37
CA MET A 1 38.55 -9.75 1.98
C MET A 1 37.60 -10.13 0.86
N ALA A 2 38.09 -10.84 -0.16
CA ALA A 2 37.23 -11.31 -1.26
C ALA A 2 36.21 -12.33 -0.74
N ARG A 3 34.98 -12.28 -1.26
CA ARG A 3 33.89 -13.19 -0.85
C ARG A 3 34.27 -14.63 -1.26
N PRO A 4 34.17 -15.62 -0.36
CA PRO A 4 34.52 -17.00 -0.70
C PRO A 4 33.61 -17.52 -1.83
N THR A 5 34.18 -18.28 -2.75
CA THR A 5 33.49 -18.85 -3.92
C THR A 5 33.35 -20.36 -3.80
N ILE A 6 32.51 -20.97 -4.67
CA ILE A 6 32.43 -22.45 -4.80
C ILE A 6 33.81 -23.05 -5.12
N GLU A 7 34.64 -22.31 -5.85
CA GLU A 7 36.00 -22.71 -6.21
C GLU A 7 36.94 -22.73 -5.00
N ASP A 8 36.76 -21.81 -4.05
CA ASP A 8 37.54 -21.80 -2.82
C ASP A 8 37.16 -22.97 -1.89
N ILE A 9 35.87 -23.29 -1.80
CA ILE A 9 35.39 -24.50 -1.08
C ILE A 9 35.95 -25.76 -1.73
N ALA A 10 35.85 -25.87 -3.06
CA ALA A 10 36.34 -27.03 -3.81
C ALA A 10 37.83 -27.27 -3.57
N ARG A 11 38.63 -26.20 -3.58
CA ARG A 11 40.07 -26.23 -3.31
C ARG A 11 40.37 -26.66 -1.87
N ARG A 12 39.62 -26.16 -0.89
CA ARG A 12 39.84 -26.46 0.53
C ARG A 12 39.44 -27.89 0.92
N VAL A 13 38.40 -28.44 0.28
CA VAL A 13 37.92 -29.81 0.53
C VAL A 13 38.68 -30.85 -0.33
N GLY A 14 39.26 -30.42 -1.46
CA GLY A 14 39.96 -31.29 -2.41
C GLY A 14 39.01 -32.05 -3.34
N VAL A 15 37.95 -31.39 -3.82
CA VAL A 15 36.93 -31.99 -4.71
C VAL A 15 36.65 -31.09 -5.91
N SER A 16 35.87 -31.56 -6.90
CA SER A 16 35.49 -30.74 -8.06
C SER A 16 34.42 -29.70 -7.70
N LYS A 17 34.35 -28.60 -8.47
CA LYS A 17 33.26 -27.60 -8.35
C LYS A 17 31.87 -28.23 -8.48
N GLY A 18 31.73 -29.23 -9.34
CA GLY A 18 30.48 -29.97 -9.54
C GLY A 18 30.06 -30.74 -8.28
N ALA A 19 31.01 -31.41 -7.61
CA ALA A 19 30.74 -32.10 -6.35
C ALA A 19 30.33 -31.12 -5.23
N VAL A 20 30.96 -29.95 -5.15
CA VAL A 20 30.54 -28.88 -4.22
C VAL A 20 29.13 -28.40 -4.55
N SER A 21 28.82 -28.15 -5.83
CA SER A 21 27.48 -27.74 -6.26
C SER A 21 26.41 -28.79 -5.93
N PHE A 22 26.68 -30.09 -6.13
CA PHE A 22 25.73 -31.16 -5.80
C PHE A 22 25.55 -31.33 -4.29
N ALA A 23 26.63 -31.20 -3.52
CA ALA A 23 26.58 -31.23 -2.07
C ALA A 23 25.74 -30.07 -1.49
N LEU A 24 25.97 -28.85 -1.96
CA LEU A 24 25.28 -27.64 -1.49
C LEU A 24 23.81 -27.57 -1.95
N ASN A 25 23.49 -28.12 -3.13
CA ASN A 25 22.13 -28.12 -3.68
C ASN A 25 21.33 -29.42 -3.38
N GLY A 26 21.79 -30.28 -2.48
CA GLY A 26 21.05 -31.50 -2.10
C GLY A 26 20.93 -32.55 -3.22
N ARG A 27 21.69 -32.46 -4.31
CA ARG A 27 21.58 -33.38 -5.45
C ARG A 27 22.34 -34.70 -5.20
N PRO A 28 21.88 -35.83 -5.75
CA PRO A 28 22.61 -37.10 -5.70
C PRO A 28 23.94 -37.01 -6.47
N GLY A 29 24.91 -37.87 -6.14
CA GLY A 29 26.23 -37.92 -6.80
C GLY A 29 27.43 -37.57 -5.92
N VAL A 30 27.23 -37.38 -4.61
CA VAL A 30 28.29 -37.16 -3.61
C VAL A 30 27.99 -38.03 -2.40
N SER A 31 29.00 -38.69 -1.82
CA SER A 31 28.82 -39.49 -0.60
C SER A 31 28.44 -38.60 0.59
N GLU A 32 27.66 -39.12 1.53
CA GLU A 32 27.25 -38.36 2.73
C GLU A 32 28.44 -37.83 3.53
N ALA A 33 29.51 -38.63 3.66
CA ALA A 33 30.75 -38.19 4.28
C ALA A 33 31.40 -36.99 3.57
N THR A 34 31.35 -36.96 2.23
CA THR A 34 31.88 -35.83 1.45
C THR A 34 30.95 -34.62 1.52
N ARG A 35 29.63 -34.83 1.51
CA ARG A 35 28.62 -33.77 1.67
C ARG A 35 28.79 -33.05 3.01
N ALA A 36 28.87 -33.80 4.11
CA ALA A 36 29.07 -33.24 5.45
C ALA A 36 30.34 -32.38 5.54
N ARG A 37 31.43 -32.85 4.93
CA ARG A 37 32.72 -32.14 4.89
C ARG A 37 32.65 -30.85 4.07
N ILE A 38 31.92 -30.85 2.95
CA ILE A 38 31.67 -29.65 2.14
C ILE A 38 30.82 -28.63 2.90
N LEU A 39 29.74 -29.06 3.54
CA LEU A 39 28.86 -28.18 4.32
C LEU A 39 29.60 -27.53 5.49
N LYS A 40 30.41 -28.30 6.22
CA LYS A 40 31.25 -27.78 7.31
C LYS A 40 32.23 -26.71 6.83
N VAL A 41 32.93 -26.95 5.72
CA VAL A 41 33.88 -25.97 5.17
C VAL A 41 33.15 -24.72 4.64
N ALA A 42 31.99 -24.89 4.00
CA ALA A 42 31.18 -23.75 3.57
C ALA A 42 30.74 -22.88 4.76
N GLU A 43 30.35 -23.50 5.88
CA GLU A 43 30.00 -22.82 7.13
C GLU A 43 31.20 -22.11 7.77
N GLU A 44 32.35 -22.77 7.91
CA GLU A 44 33.61 -22.19 8.41
C GLU A 44 34.07 -20.98 7.59
N MET A 45 33.85 -21.02 6.27
CA MET A 45 34.18 -19.93 5.36
C MET A 45 33.11 -18.82 5.33
N ASN A 46 32.01 -18.98 6.07
CA ASN A 46 30.82 -18.14 5.98
C ASN A 46 30.36 -17.95 4.52
N TRP A 47 30.50 -19.00 3.72
CA TRP A 47 30.14 -19.01 2.32
C TRP A 47 28.62 -18.95 2.19
N ARG A 48 28.14 -18.09 1.30
CA ARG A 48 26.73 -18.03 0.92
C ARG A 48 26.62 -18.09 -0.60
N PRO A 49 25.61 -18.79 -1.15
CA PRO A 49 25.37 -18.83 -2.59
C PRO A 49 25.20 -17.41 -3.14
N HIS A 50 25.76 -17.16 -4.31
CA HIS A 50 25.52 -15.91 -5.01
C HIS A 50 24.06 -15.88 -5.50
N THR A 51 23.31 -14.84 -5.16
CA THR A 51 21.89 -14.69 -5.54
C THR A 51 21.70 -14.80 -7.06
N ALA A 52 22.57 -14.15 -7.85
CA ALA A 52 22.55 -14.27 -9.32
C ALA A 52 22.79 -15.71 -9.83
N ALA A 53 23.65 -16.49 -9.17
CA ALA A 53 23.92 -17.88 -9.57
C ALA A 53 22.79 -18.84 -9.16
N ARG A 54 22.03 -18.51 -8.09
CA ARG A 54 20.79 -19.22 -7.72
C ARG A 54 19.69 -18.98 -8.73
N ALA A 55 19.47 -17.73 -9.10
CA ALA A 55 18.44 -17.34 -10.05
C ALA A 55 18.67 -17.99 -11.44
N LEU A 56 19.92 -18.01 -11.91
CA LEU A 56 20.31 -18.70 -13.17
C LEU A 56 20.14 -20.23 -13.13
N GLY A 57 20.12 -20.83 -11.94
CA GLY A 57 19.94 -22.27 -11.74
C GLY A 57 18.49 -22.72 -11.61
N GLY A 58 17.52 -21.81 -11.80
CA GLY A 58 16.09 -22.07 -11.59
C GLY A 58 15.65 -22.03 -10.12
N ALA A 59 16.50 -21.55 -9.20
CA ALA A 59 16.12 -21.34 -7.80
C ALA A 59 15.51 -19.95 -7.61
N ARG A 60 14.54 -19.85 -6.69
CA ARG A 60 13.91 -18.58 -6.28
C ARG A 60 14.95 -17.49 -5.98
N ALA A 61 14.65 -16.24 -6.29
CA ALA A 61 15.46 -15.06 -5.95
C ALA A 61 15.55 -14.88 -4.43
N GLY A 62 14.49 -15.22 -3.69
CA GLY A 62 14.35 -14.96 -2.27
C GLY A 62 13.96 -13.52 -1.97
N ALA A 63 13.31 -12.85 -2.92
CA ALA A 63 12.90 -11.46 -2.81
C ALA A 63 11.61 -11.21 -3.57
N VAL A 64 10.79 -10.26 -3.12
CA VAL A 64 9.62 -9.74 -3.84
C VAL A 64 9.79 -8.25 -4.10
N GLY A 65 9.24 -7.75 -5.20
CA GLY A 65 9.38 -6.37 -5.63
C GLY A 65 8.17 -5.52 -5.27
N LEU A 66 8.41 -4.32 -4.75
CA LEU A 66 7.43 -3.24 -4.64
C LEU A 66 8.02 -1.99 -5.28
N VAL A 67 7.42 -1.55 -6.38
CA VAL A 67 7.85 -0.33 -7.06
C VAL A 67 6.73 0.70 -6.97
N ILE A 68 7.06 1.91 -6.51
CA ILE A 68 6.07 2.97 -6.23
C ILE A 68 6.35 4.17 -7.12
N ALA A 69 5.39 4.54 -7.96
CA ALA A 69 5.44 5.73 -8.80
C ALA A 69 4.89 6.97 -8.06
N ARG A 70 5.74 7.62 -7.26
CA ARG A 70 5.42 8.81 -6.45
C ARG A 70 6.65 9.70 -6.23
N PRO A 71 6.48 11.01 -5.96
CA PRO A 71 7.59 11.84 -5.53
C PRO A 71 8.22 11.27 -4.26
N ALA A 72 9.51 10.94 -4.27
CA ALA A 72 10.15 10.21 -3.17
C ALA A 72 9.98 10.85 -1.77
N ARG A 73 9.86 12.19 -1.73
CA ARG A 73 9.59 12.95 -0.50
C ARG A 73 8.26 12.62 0.20
N THR A 74 7.28 12.04 -0.50
CA THR A 74 5.95 11.77 0.06
C THR A 74 5.91 10.48 0.89
N LEU A 75 6.83 9.54 0.68
CA LEU A 75 6.84 8.27 1.43
C LEU A 75 7.06 8.44 2.93
N GLY A 76 7.91 9.39 3.32
CA GLY A 76 8.25 9.61 4.73
C GLY A 76 7.14 10.29 5.54
N VAL A 77 6.16 10.89 4.86
CA VAL A 77 5.10 11.69 5.51
C VAL A 77 3.75 10.99 5.54
N GLU A 78 3.53 9.96 4.72
CA GLU A 78 2.25 9.26 4.65
C GLU A 78 2.21 8.03 5.58
N PRO A 79 1.44 8.07 6.68
CA PRO A 79 1.46 7.00 7.68
C PRO A 79 0.97 5.64 7.16
N PHE A 80 0.11 5.63 6.14
CA PHE A 80 -0.41 4.42 5.53
C PHE A 80 0.72 3.52 5.00
N PHE A 81 1.68 4.09 4.25
CA PHE A 81 2.79 3.32 3.69
C PHE A 81 3.72 2.78 4.77
N ALA A 82 3.97 3.53 5.85
CA ALA A 82 4.80 3.05 6.95
C ALA A 82 4.20 1.80 7.62
N GLN A 83 2.89 1.80 7.87
CA GLN A 83 2.19 0.64 8.43
C GLN A 83 2.10 -0.52 7.43
N LEU A 84 1.83 -0.23 6.16
CA LEU A 84 1.77 -1.23 5.09
C LEU A 84 3.13 -1.96 4.93
N LEU A 85 4.23 -1.20 4.84
CA LEU A 85 5.58 -1.74 4.74
C LEU A 85 5.94 -2.58 5.97
N SER A 86 5.55 -2.14 7.17
CA SER A 86 5.75 -2.91 8.40
C SER A 86 5.01 -4.25 8.36
N GLY A 87 3.75 -4.25 7.90
CA GLY A 87 2.96 -5.48 7.73
C GLY A 87 3.52 -6.42 6.67
N LEU A 88 3.95 -5.88 5.54
CA LEU A 88 4.65 -6.63 4.47
C LEU A 88 5.91 -7.29 5.02
N GLN A 89 6.76 -6.54 5.73
CA GLN A 89 7.98 -7.08 6.33
C GLN A 89 7.68 -8.19 7.35
N ALA A 90 6.62 -8.06 8.15
CA ALA A 90 6.23 -9.11 9.07
C ALA A 90 5.87 -10.42 8.36
N GLY A 91 5.07 -10.36 7.28
CA GLY A 91 4.69 -11.54 6.50
C GLY A 91 5.87 -12.17 5.72
N LEU A 92 6.77 -11.33 5.19
CA LEU A 92 7.92 -11.78 4.38
C LEU A 92 9.07 -12.33 5.24
N SER A 93 9.39 -11.68 6.37
CA SER A 93 10.53 -12.05 7.21
C SER A 93 10.36 -13.43 7.85
N ALA A 94 9.13 -13.84 8.17
CA ALA A 94 8.81 -15.19 8.63
C ALA A 94 9.26 -16.29 7.65
N HIS A 95 9.42 -15.94 6.37
CA HIS A 95 9.80 -16.83 5.28
C HIS A 95 11.21 -16.54 4.73
N SER A 96 11.99 -15.66 5.38
CA SER A 96 13.30 -15.21 4.91
C SER A 96 13.29 -14.62 3.48
N VAL A 97 12.18 -13.99 3.09
CA VAL A 97 12.03 -13.32 1.79
C VAL A 97 12.30 -11.82 1.97
N ALA A 98 13.15 -11.25 1.12
CA ALA A 98 13.44 -9.82 1.12
C ALA A 98 12.34 -9.02 0.39
N LEU A 99 12.19 -7.74 0.76
CA LEU A 99 11.40 -6.78 0.00
C LEU A 99 12.36 -5.84 -0.74
N GLU A 100 12.36 -5.89 -2.06
CA GLU A 100 13.04 -4.95 -2.93
C GLU A 100 12.10 -3.77 -3.20
N LEU A 101 12.33 -2.65 -2.50
CA LEU A 101 11.56 -1.43 -2.63
C LEU A 101 12.29 -0.43 -3.53
N LEU A 102 11.62 0.06 -4.58
CA LEU A 102 12.11 1.16 -5.40
C LEU A 102 11.03 2.21 -5.61
N VAL A 103 11.45 3.48 -5.63
CA VAL A 103 10.56 4.61 -5.84
C VAL A 103 11.00 5.33 -7.09
N VAL A 104 10.04 5.61 -7.95
CA VAL A 104 10.26 6.18 -9.27
C VAL A 104 9.29 7.34 -9.51
N GLU A 105 9.60 8.16 -10.50
CA GLU A 105 8.87 9.40 -10.75
C GLU A 105 7.47 9.16 -11.30
N ASP A 106 7.32 8.14 -12.16
CA ASP A 106 6.07 7.85 -12.86
C ASP A 106 5.88 6.34 -13.17
N THR A 107 4.74 6.04 -13.77
CA THR A 107 4.33 4.68 -14.12
C THR A 107 5.17 4.06 -15.24
N GLU A 108 5.74 4.84 -16.14
CA GLU A 108 6.58 4.30 -17.22
C GLU A 108 7.92 3.83 -16.64
N ALA A 109 8.52 4.63 -15.76
CA ALA A 109 9.71 4.23 -15.01
C ALA A 109 9.45 3.00 -14.14
N GLU A 110 8.25 2.88 -13.54
CA GLU A 110 7.84 1.70 -12.78
C GLU A 110 7.78 0.43 -13.64
N ILE A 111 7.20 0.55 -14.84
CA ILE A 111 7.13 -0.53 -15.83
C ILE A 111 8.53 -0.99 -16.29
N GLU A 112 9.44 -0.05 -16.54
CA GLU A 112 10.82 -0.37 -16.90
C GLU A 112 11.56 -1.13 -15.78
N VAL A 113 11.28 -0.78 -14.52
CA VAL A 113 11.80 -1.53 -13.37
C VAL A 113 11.24 -2.96 -13.34
N TYR A 114 9.94 -3.14 -13.59
CA TYR A 114 9.34 -4.48 -13.67
C TYR A 114 9.99 -5.34 -14.75
N ARG A 115 10.15 -4.80 -15.97
CA ARG A 115 10.81 -5.49 -17.09
C ARG A 115 12.25 -5.89 -16.72
N ARG A 116 13.02 -4.95 -16.18
CA ARG A 116 14.41 -5.18 -15.75
C ARG A 116 14.49 -6.25 -14.67
N TRP A 117 13.75 -6.11 -13.57
CA TRP A 117 13.81 -7.05 -12.45
C TRP A 117 13.34 -8.46 -12.83
N ALA A 118 12.34 -8.56 -13.72
CA ALA A 118 11.92 -9.84 -14.28
C ALA A 118 13.03 -10.49 -15.13
N SER A 119 13.65 -9.73 -16.05
CA SER A 119 14.74 -10.23 -16.91
C SER A 119 16.00 -10.63 -16.13
N GLU A 120 16.28 -9.94 -15.02
CA GLU A 120 17.43 -10.20 -14.15
C GLU A 120 17.12 -11.30 -13.11
N HIS A 121 15.89 -11.83 -13.10
CA HIS A 121 15.38 -12.78 -12.09
C HIS A 121 15.66 -12.29 -10.66
N ARG A 122 15.46 -10.99 -10.42
CA ARG A 122 15.75 -10.33 -9.14
C ARG A 122 14.69 -10.54 -8.08
N VAL A 123 13.46 -10.80 -8.51
CA VAL A 123 12.32 -10.99 -7.62
C VAL A 123 11.50 -12.19 -8.07
N ASP A 124 10.88 -12.85 -7.11
CA ASP A 124 9.98 -13.99 -7.30
C ASP A 124 8.53 -13.54 -7.56
N GLY A 125 8.20 -12.30 -7.23
CA GLY A 125 6.88 -11.74 -7.44
C GLY A 125 6.81 -10.23 -7.22
N PHE A 126 5.73 -9.60 -7.67
CA PHE A 126 5.48 -8.16 -7.53
C PHE A 126 4.26 -7.84 -6.67
N ILE A 127 4.34 -6.74 -5.93
CA ILE A 127 3.22 -6.11 -5.23
C ILE A 127 2.90 -4.81 -5.95
N LEU A 128 1.66 -4.67 -6.43
CA LEU A 128 1.18 -3.46 -7.09
C LEU A 128 0.26 -2.69 -6.15
N VAL A 129 0.52 -1.40 -6.00
CA VAL A 129 -0.32 -0.44 -5.25
C VAL A 129 -0.79 0.68 -6.18
N ASP A 130 -1.69 1.54 -5.69
CA ASP A 130 -2.10 2.77 -6.39
C ASP A 130 -2.55 2.55 -7.85
N LEU A 131 -3.30 1.47 -8.09
CA LEU A 131 -3.78 1.17 -9.44
C LEU A 131 -4.56 2.36 -10.02
N LYS A 132 -4.23 2.70 -11.27
CA LYS A 132 -4.91 3.72 -12.07
C LYS A 132 -6.16 3.13 -12.73
N VAL A 133 -7.11 3.98 -13.13
CA VAL A 133 -8.35 3.53 -13.82
C VAL A 133 -8.06 2.81 -15.14
N ARG A 134 -7.03 3.28 -15.85
CA ARG A 134 -6.47 2.66 -17.06
C ARG A 134 -5.01 2.36 -16.76
N ASP A 135 -4.78 1.30 -16.00
CA ASP A 135 -3.44 0.93 -15.55
C ASP A 135 -2.79 -0.01 -16.56
N THR A 136 -1.72 0.44 -17.21
CA THR A 136 -0.96 -0.36 -18.18
C THR A 136 -0.03 -1.37 -17.49
N ARG A 137 0.23 -1.22 -16.18
CA ARG A 137 1.13 -2.13 -15.44
C ARG A 137 0.58 -3.54 -15.35
N VAL A 138 -0.75 -3.70 -15.31
CA VAL A 138 -1.40 -5.01 -15.19
C VAL A 138 -1.01 -5.89 -16.38
N ASP A 139 -1.29 -5.43 -17.61
CA ASP A 139 -0.98 -6.17 -18.84
C ASP A 139 0.53 -6.45 -18.98
N VAL A 140 1.38 -5.50 -18.56
CA VAL A 140 2.84 -5.70 -18.56
C VAL A 140 3.24 -6.81 -17.61
N VAL A 141 2.78 -6.78 -16.36
CA VAL A 141 3.17 -7.76 -15.34
C VAL A 141 2.65 -9.15 -15.69
N GLU A 142 1.44 -9.26 -16.25
CA GLU A 142 0.91 -10.51 -16.80
C GLU A 142 1.79 -11.04 -17.94
N GLY A 143 2.20 -10.17 -18.87
CA GLY A 143 3.08 -10.54 -19.99
C GLY A 143 4.50 -10.96 -19.57
N LEU A 144 4.96 -10.51 -18.40
CA LEU A 144 6.24 -10.94 -17.83
C LEU A 144 6.18 -12.35 -17.22
N GLY A 145 4.99 -12.88 -16.95
CA GLY A 145 4.81 -14.21 -16.34
C GLY A 145 5.32 -14.31 -14.90
N VAL A 146 5.53 -13.17 -14.22
CA VAL A 146 5.98 -13.12 -12.84
C VAL A 146 4.75 -13.04 -11.91
N PRO A 147 4.64 -13.89 -10.87
CA PRO A 147 3.56 -13.81 -9.89
C PRO A 147 3.36 -12.39 -9.34
N ALA A 148 2.12 -11.93 -9.24
CA ALA A 148 1.86 -10.62 -8.69
C ALA A 148 0.54 -10.55 -7.92
N VAL A 149 0.53 -9.68 -6.92
CA VAL A 149 -0.65 -9.32 -6.13
C VAL A 149 -0.90 -7.83 -6.22
N VAL A 150 -2.17 -7.48 -6.36
CA VAL A 150 -2.66 -6.10 -6.36
C VAL A 150 -3.24 -5.78 -4.99
N LEU A 151 -2.75 -4.72 -4.34
CA LEU A 151 -3.47 -4.06 -3.25
C LEU A 151 -4.44 -3.03 -3.85
N GLY A 152 -5.68 -3.45 -4.07
CA GLY A 152 -6.68 -2.61 -4.73
C GLY A 152 -7.96 -3.37 -5.05
N GLY A 153 -9.10 -2.69 -4.92
CA GLY A 153 -10.43 -3.29 -5.04
C GLY A 153 -10.74 -4.00 -6.37
N PRO A 154 -11.82 -4.79 -6.40
CA PRO A 154 -12.09 -5.75 -7.47
C PRO A 154 -12.40 -5.08 -8.81
N GLY A 155 -11.97 -5.71 -9.92
CA GLY A 155 -12.54 -5.48 -11.26
C GLY A 155 -11.66 -4.79 -12.30
N ARG A 156 -10.41 -4.41 -11.97
CA ARG A 156 -9.46 -3.84 -12.95
C ARG A 156 -8.01 -4.28 -12.68
N HIS A 157 -7.84 -5.48 -12.17
CA HIS A 157 -6.54 -6.12 -11.90
C HIS A 157 -6.25 -7.29 -12.85
N GLY A 158 -7.03 -7.44 -13.93
CA GLY A 158 -6.86 -8.53 -14.89
C GLY A 158 -7.03 -9.90 -14.25
N SER A 159 -6.11 -10.81 -14.54
CA SER A 159 -5.93 -12.13 -13.92
C SER A 159 -5.08 -12.10 -12.65
N LEU A 160 -4.51 -10.95 -12.28
CA LEU A 160 -3.71 -10.83 -11.05
C LEU A 160 -4.60 -11.03 -9.83
N SER A 161 -4.03 -11.64 -8.79
CA SER A 161 -4.72 -11.77 -7.51
C SER A 161 -4.85 -10.41 -6.83
N SER A 162 -5.95 -10.20 -6.10
CA SER A 162 -6.22 -8.93 -5.43
C SER A 162 -6.47 -9.10 -3.92
N VAL A 163 -5.87 -8.21 -3.12
CA VAL A 163 -6.23 -8.00 -1.71
C VAL A 163 -6.82 -6.61 -1.58
N TRP A 164 -7.97 -6.46 -0.91
CA TRP A 164 -8.60 -5.14 -0.76
C TRP A 164 -9.45 -4.99 0.49
N ALA A 165 -9.69 -3.73 0.85
CA ALA A 165 -10.77 -3.33 1.76
C ALA A 165 -11.86 -2.60 0.95
N ASP A 166 -13.13 -2.66 1.40
CA ASP A 166 -14.23 -2.06 0.65
C ASP A 166 -14.32 -0.55 0.89
N ASP A 167 -13.61 0.21 0.04
CA ASP A 167 -13.64 1.69 0.04
C ASP A 167 -15.05 2.25 -0.17
N ARG A 168 -15.93 1.53 -0.89
CA ARG A 168 -17.29 2.01 -1.16
C ARG A 168 -18.10 1.94 0.12
N GLU A 169 -18.13 0.78 0.78
CA GLU A 169 -18.84 0.61 2.05
C GLU A 169 -18.30 1.57 3.12
N ALA A 170 -16.99 1.74 3.18
CA ALA A 170 -16.34 2.69 4.08
C ALA A 170 -16.81 4.13 3.85
N MET A 171 -16.80 4.62 2.60
CA MET A 171 -17.30 5.96 2.27
C MET A 171 -18.80 6.12 2.54
N LEU A 172 -19.62 5.10 2.23
CA LEU A 172 -21.05 5.12 2.54
C LEU A 172 -21.28 5.32 4.05
N SER A 173 -20.51 4.63 4.89
CA SER A 173 -20.63 4.74 6.34
C SER A 173 -20.34 6.16 6.86
N ILE A 174 -19.36 6.85 6.28
CA ILE A 174 -19.04 8.25 6.63
C ILE A 174 -20.21 9.16 6.27
N VAL A 175 -20.74 9.06 5.05
CA VAL A 175 -21.81 9.95 4.59
C VAL A 175 -23.10 9.69 5.37
N ASP A 176 -23.40 8.43 5.68
CA ASP A 176 -24.58 8.06 6.48
C ASP A 176 -24.47 8.64 7.89
N TYR A 177 -23.28 8.53 8.50
CA TYR A 177 -23.01 9.13 9.80
C TYR A 177 -23.17 10.65 9.78
N LEU A 178 -22.56 11.35 8.81
CA LEU A 178 -22.65 12.81 8.71
C LEU A 178 -24.09 13.28 8.44
N ALA A 179 -24.84 12.56 7.60
CA ALA A 179 -26.24 12.85 7.34
C ALA A 179 -27.11 12.62 8.58
N ALA A 180 -26.82 11.58 9.37
CA ALA A 180 -27.50 11.30 10.65
C ALA A 180 -27.22 12.39 11.70
N LEU A 181 -26.05 13.02 11.68
CA LEU A 181 -25.75 14.22 12.47
C LEU A 181 -26.48 15.48 11.97
N GLY A 182 -27.09 15.44 10.78
CA GLY A 182 -27.83 16.56 10.20
C GLY A 182 -27.05 17.37 9.16
N HIS A 183 -25.83 16.97 8.79
CA HIS A 183 -25.07 17.66 7.76
C HIS A 183 -25.74 17.51 6.38
N ARG A 184 -25.93 18.66 5.70
CA ARG A 184 -26.46 18.72 4.33
C ARG A 184 -25.47 19.26 3.30
N ARG A 185 -24.44 20.00 3.76
CA ARG A 185 -23.37 20.57 2.95
C ARG A 185 -22.06 19.86 3.26
N ILE A 186 -21.72 18.86 2.45
CA ILE A 186 -20.56 18.00 2.69
C ILE A 186 -19.57 18.19 1.54
N ALA A 187 -18.32 18.48 1.87
CA ALA A 187 -17.24 18.44 0.90
C ALA A 187 -16.35 17.23 1.13
N HIS A 188 -15.75 16.73 0.05
CA HIS A 188 -14.76 15.66 0.07
C HIS A 188 -13.47 16.20 -0.56
N VAL A 189 -12.40 16.26 0.22
CA VAL A 189 -11.05 16.54 -0.25
C VAL A 189 -10.44 15.18 -0.62
N ALA A 190 -10.54 14.88 -1.91
CA ALA A 190 -10.15 13.61 -2.48
C ALA A 190 -8.66 13.59 -2.82
N GLY A 191 -8.09 12.39 -2.92
CA GLY A 191 -6.74 12.21 -3.44
C GLY A 191 -6.65 12.35 -4.97
N LEU A 192 -5.62 11.72 -5.55
CA LEU A 192 -5.36 11.73 -6.98
C LEU A 192 -6.49 11.04 -7.76
N PRO A 193 -7.16 11.73 -8.71
CA PRO A 193 -8.32 11.19 -9.42
C PRO A 193 -7.96 10.09 -10.42
N ALA A 194 -6.68 9.93 -10.74
CA ALA A 194 -6.19 8.85 -11.61
C ALA A 194 -6.32 7.47 -10.94
N PHE A 195 -6.30 7.41 -9.60
CA PHE A 195 -6.34 6.15 -8.86
C PHE A 195 -7.75 5.57 -8.74
N GLN A 196 -7.83 4.25 -8.77
CA GLN A 196 -9.08 3.51 -8.69
C GLN A 196 -9.77 3.69 -7.34
N HIS A 197 -9.03 3.65 -6.24
CA HIS A 197 -9.60 3.82 -4.90
C HIS A 197 -10.23 5.21 -4.75
N THR A 198 -9.56 6.27 -5.21
CA THR A 198 -10.12 7.63 -5.24
C THR A 198 -11.42 7.68 -6.04
N GLN A 199 -11.44 7.11 -7.24
CA GLN A 199 -12.66 7.07 -8.07
C GLN A 199 -13.80 6.28 -7.43
N ARG A 200 -13.49 5.19 -6.70
CA ARG A 200 -14.48 4.43 -5.93
C ARG A 200 -15.07 5.28 -4.81
N ARG A 201 -14.24 5.98 -4.04
CA ARG A 201 -14.67 6.88 -2.96
C ARG A 201 -15.51 8.04 -3.50
N MET A 202 -15.06 8.71 -4.56
CA MET A 202 -15.82 9.78 -5.22
C MET A 202 -17.17 9.31 -5.78
N ARG A 203 -17.24 8.07 -6.30
CA ARG A 203 -18.50 7.48 -6.75
C ARG A 203 -19.41 7.14 -5.57
N ALA A 204 -18.87 6.52 -4.52
CA ALA A 204 -19.61 6.17 -3.31
C ALA A 204 -20.22 7.40 -2.63
N LEU A 205 -19.47 8.51 -2.56
CA LEU A 205 -19.97 9.80 -2.08
C LEU A 205 -21.19 10.27 -2.89
N ARG A 206 -21.08 10.28 -4.23
CA ARG A 206 -22.19 10.68 -5.12
C ARG A 206 -23.39 9.75 -5.00
N ASP A 207 -23.17 8.45 -4.87
CA ASP A 207 -24.23 7.46 -4.71
C ASP A 207 -24.98 7.66 -3.39
N SER A 208 -24.24 7.91 -2.30
CA SER A 208 -24.84 8.19 -0.99
C SER A 208 -25.59 9.52 -0.99
N ALA A 209 -25.02 10.57 -1.60
CA ALA A 209 -25.68 11.87 -1.73
C ALA A 209 -27.03 11.76 -2.46
N ARG A 210 -27.09 11.01 -3.57
CA ARG A 210 -28.35 10.75 -4.29
C ARG A 210 -29.34 9.97 -3.43
N ARG A 211 -28.88 8.90 -2.76
CA ARG A 211 -29.73 8.06 -1.89
C ARG A 211 -30.34 8.87 -0.74
N LEU A 212 -29.60 9.80 -0.16
CA LEU A 212 -29.99 10.60 1.02
C LEU A 212 -30.62 11.96 0.68
N GLY A 213 -30.76 12.29 -0.61
CA GLY A 213 -31.29 13.58 -1.06
C GLY A 213 -30.40 14.77 -0.68
N LEU A 214 -29.07 14.59 -0.62
CA LEU A 214 -28.12 15.65 -0.31
C LEU A 214 -27.73 16.40 -1.59
N ALA A 215 -28.24 17.62 -1.74
CA ALA A 215 -28.00 18.45 -2.94
C ALA A 215 -26.65 19.17 -2.94
N GLU A 216 -26.08 19.45 -1.76
CA GLU A 216 -24.83 20.22 -1.61
C GLU A 216 -23.65 19.33 -1.23
N VAL A 217 -23.36 18.33 -2.08
CA VAL A 217 -22.20 17.44 -1.92
C VAL A 217 -21.21 17.67 -3.05
N SER A 218 -19.95 17.93 -2.72
CA SER A 218 -18.88 18.14 -3.70
C SER A 218 -17.63 17.32 -3.36
N SER A 219 -16.88 16.92 -4.38
CA SER A 219 -15.60 16.23 -4.24
C SER A 219 -14.55 16.95 -5.07
N LEU A 220 -13.41 17.26 -4.46
CA LEU A 220 -12.35 18.06 -5.03
C LEU A 220 -11.06 17.23 -5.02
N PRO A 221 -10.51 16.87 -6.18
CA PRO A 221 -9.28 16.10 -6.26
C PRO A 221 -8.07 16.94 -5.83
N THR A 222 -7.09 16.27 -5.23
CA THR A 222 -5.79 16.81 -4.82
C THR A 222 -4.67 15.84 -5.21
N ASP A 223 -3.45 16.07 -4.74
CA ASP A 223 -2.30 15.19 -4.93
C ASP A 223 -1.92 14.36 -3.68
N PHE A 224 -2.80 14.29 -2.67
CA PHE A 224 -2.56 13.75 -1.32
C PHE A 224 -1.60 14.55 -0.43
N SER A 225 -1.00 15.65 -0.91
CA SER A 225 -0.12 16.48 -0.08
C SER A 225 -0.90 17.27 0.97
N ASP A 226 -0.23 17.54 2.08
CA ASP A 226 -0.67 18.49 3.10
C ASP A 226 -0.91 19.89 2.49
N ALA A 227 -0.05 20.32 1.56
CA ALA A 227 -0.15 21.62 0.91
C ALA A 227 -1.44 21.78 0.08
N GLU A 228 -1.74 20.82 -0.80
CA GLU A 228 -2.99 20.83 -1.59
C GLU A 228 -4.22 20.60 -0.71
N GLY A 229 -4.11 19.77 0.33
CA GLY A 229 -5.16 19.59 1.34
C GLY A 229 -5.50 20.89 2.07
N ALA A 230 -4.49 21.65 2.48
CA ALA A 230 -4.64 22.96 3.11
C ALA A 230 -5.23 24.01 2.14
N ALA A 231 -4.68 24.10 0.92
CA ALA A 231 -5.16 25.03 -0.11
C ALA A 231 -6.63 24.78 -0.46
N THR A 232 -7.00 23.51 -0.66
CA THR A 232 -8.38 23.09 -0.96
C THR A 232 -9.31 23.41 0.21
N THR A 233 -8.87 23.16 1.45
CA THR A 233 -9.65 23.50 2.65
C THR A 233 -9.90 25.00 2.74
N ARG A 234 -8.87 25.82 2.52
CA ARG A 234 -8.99 27.29 2.56
C ARG A 234 -10.01 27.79 1.53
N MET A 235 -9.91 27.29 0.30
CA MET A 235 -10.88 27.59 -0.75
C MET A 235 -12.31 27.20 -0.35
N LEU A 236 -12.51 26.00 0.22
CA LEU A 236 -13.83 25.52 0.65
C LEU A 236 -14.43 26.40 1.74
N LEU A 237 -13.63 26.79 2.73
CA LEU A 237 -14.06 27.60 3.87
C LEU A 237 -14.30 29.08 3.52
N SER A 238 -13.70 29.57 2.43
CA SER A 238 -13.95 30.92 1.91
C SER A 238 -15.23 31.05 1.07
N ARG A 239 -15.98 29.96 0.82
CA ARG A 239 -17.22 30.02 0.04
C ARG A 239 -18.35 30.68 0.84
N PRO A 240 -19.24 31.47 0.20
CA PRO A 240 -20.42 32.03 0.88
C PRO A 240 -21.30 30.95 1.52
N ARG A 241 -21.50 29.83 0.80
CA ARG A 241 -22.13 28.60 1.32
C ARG A 241 -21.05 27.56 1.58
N ARG A 242 -20.29 27.73 2.67
CA ARG A 242 -19.25 26.78 3.08
C ARG A 242 -19.84 25.43 3.51
N PRO A 243 -19.11 24.31 3.33
CA PRO A 243 -19.51 23.02 3.87
C PRO A 243 -19.58 23.07 5.40
N THR A 244 -20.44 22.24 5.99
CA THR A 244 -20.47 22.01 7.44
C THR A 244 -19.77 20.72 7.85
N ALA A 245 -19.39 19.89 6.87
CA ALA A 245 -18.50 18.76 7.09
C ALA A 245 -17.52 18.60 5.92
N ILE A 246 -16.28 18.25 6.21
CA ILE A 246 -15.28 17.86 5.20
C ILE A 246 -14.76 16.45 5.50
N VAL A 247 -14.80 15.59 4.48
CA VAL A 247 -14.19 14.26 4.48
C VAL A 247 -12.87 14.34 3.72
N TYR A 248 -11.80 13.77 4.26
CA TYR A 248 -10.47 13.76 3.64
C TYR A 248 -10.03 12.34 3.33
N ASP A 249 -9.47 12.10 2.14
CA ASP A 249 -8.97 10.77 1.73
C ASP A 249 -7.71 10.30 2.46
N SER A 250 -7.04 11.17 3.21
CA SER A 250 -5.92 10.83 4.10
C SER A 250 -5.97 11.66 5.39
N ASP A 251 -5.35 11.14 6.44
CA ASP A 251 -5.21 11.82 7.73
C ASP A 251 -4.27 13.03 7.69
N LEU A 252 -3.19 12.98 6.89
CA LEU A 252 -2.29 14.10 6.68
C LEU A 252 -3.03 15.33 6.14
N MET A 253 -3.87 15.16 5.10
CA MET A 253 -4.71 16.23 4.58
C MET A 253 -5.76 16.70 5.59
N ALA A 254 -6.31 15.78 6.39
CA ALA A 254 -7.29 16.12 7.41
C ALA A 254 -6.67 17.00 8.51
N VAL A 255 -5.44 16.69 8.95
CA VAL A 255 -4.70 17.50 9.92
C VAL A 255 -4.31 18.86 9.34
N ALA A 256 -3.87 18.91 8.08
CA ALA A 256 -3.63 20.17 7.40
C ALA A 256 -4.92 21.02 7.31
N GLY A 257 -6.05 20.38 7.00
CA GLY A 257 -7.37 21.02 6.99
C GLY A 257 -7.81 21.53 8.37
N LEU A 258 -7.54 20.78 9.44
CA LEU A 258 -7.78 21.22 10.81
C LEU A 258 -6.95 22.48 11.14
N GLY A 259 -5.67 22.51 10.74
CA GLY A 259 -4.82 23.69 10.88
C GLY A 259 -5.40 24.91 10.18
N VAL A 260 -5.85 24.77 8.93
CA VAL A 260 -6.49 25.85 8.16
C VAL A 260 -7.79 26.32 8.80
N ALA A 261 -8.62 25.41 9.32
CA ALA A 261 -9.83 25.80 10.05
C ALA A 261 -9.48 26.69 11.25
N GLY A 262 -8.45 26.32 12.03
CA GLY A 262 -7.93 27.12 13.13
C GLY A 262 -7.42 28.50 12.69
N GLU A 263 -6.61 28.57 11.63
CA GLU A 263 -6.11 29.82 11.05
C GLU A 263 -7.23 30.78 10.63
N MET A 264 -8.34 30.22 10.12
CA MET A 264 -9.50 30.97 9.66
C MET A 264 -10.54 31.23 10.76
N GLY A 265 -10.26 30.84 12.01
CA GLY A 265 -11.18 30.99 13.14
C GLY A 265 -12.47 30.17 13.02
N VAL A 266 -12.45 29.07 12.26
CA VAL A 266 -13.57 28.14 12.09
C VAL A 266 -13.49 27.06 13.17
N ALA A 267 -14.48 27.00 14.06
CA ALA A 267 -14.45 26.04 15.15
C ALA A 267 -14.69 24.61 14.65
N VAL A 268 -13.83 23.67 15.05
CA VAL A 268 -14.03 22.22 14.88
C VAL A 268 -14.26 21.62 16.28
N PRO A 269 -15.36 20.89 16.52
CA PRO A 269 -16.42 20.50 15.58
C PRO A 269 -17.55 21.52 15.40
N GLY A 270 -17.53 22.66 16.11
CA GLY A 270 -18.69 23.53 16.28
C GLY A 270 -19.29 24.11 14.99
N ASP A 271 -18.44 24.67 14.12
CA ASP A 271 -18.84 25.21 12.81
C ASP A 271 -18.61 24.20 11.67
N LEU A 272 -17.66 23.29 11.86
CA LEU A 272 -17.17 22.36 10.86
C LEU A 272 -16.85 21.00 11.47
N SER A 273 -17.46 19.95 10.93
CA SER A 273 -17.06 18.56 11.19
C SER A 273 -15.93 18.13 10.25
N ILE A 274 -14.93 17.42 10.76
CA ILE A 274 -13.82 16.84 9.97
C ILE A 274 -13.81 15.32 10.14
N VAL A 275 -13.69 14.58 9.04
CA VAL A 275 -13.52 13.12 9.03
C VAL A 275 -12.33 12.72 8.16
N ALA A 276 -11.46 11.86 8.68
CA ALA A 276 -10.34 11.27 7.93
C ALA A 276 -10.65 9.85 7.43
N PHE A 277 -10.20 9.50 6.23
CA PHE A 277 -10.35 8.13 5.70
C PHE A 277 -9.32 7.14 6.27
N ASP A 278 -8.26 7.64 6.90
CA ASP A 278 -7.23 6.84 7.55
C ASP A 278 -7.11 7.23 9.02
N ASP A 279 -6.71 6.26 9.86
CA ASP A 279 -6.66 6.38 11.31
C ASP A 279 -5.24 6.16 11.86
N SER A 280 -4.28 7.00 11.47
CA SER A 280 -2.94 6.95 12.07
C SER A 280 -2.87 7.65 13.43
N VAL A 281 -1.67 7.66 14.01
CA VAL A 281 -1.37 8.44 15.22
C VAL A 281 -1.76 9.91 15.08
N LEU A 282 -1.65 10.51 13.88
CA LEU A 282 -1.96 11.91 13.63
C LEU A 282 -3.38 12.28 14.06
N THR A 283 -4.37 11.43 13.72
CA THR A 283 -5.78 11.67 14.06
C THR A 283 -6.07 11.63 15.56
N ARG A 284 -5.18 11.02 16.36
CA ARG A 284 -5.38 10.81 17.81
C ARG A 284 -4.67 11.86 18.68
N ILE A 285 -3.62 12.48 18.16
CA ILE A 285 -2.75 13.41 18.93
C ILE A 285 -3.06 14.89 18.67
N VAL A 286 -3.84 15.19 17.63
CA VAL A 286 -4.33 16.56 17.37
C VAL A 286 -5.56 16.86 18.23
N HIS A 287 -5.84 18.15 18.41
CA HIS A 287 -7.00 18.62 19.17
C HIS A 287 -7.87 19.55 18.31
N PRO A 288 -9.17 19.24 18.15
CA PRO A 288 -9.85 18.02 18.60
C PRO A 288 -9.33 16.75 17.91
N ALA A 289 -9.39 15.61 18.60
CA ALA A 289 -9.06 14.32 18.00
C ALA A 289 -10.02 14.02 16.83
N LEU A 290 -9.47 13.56 15.70
CA LEU A 290 -10.21 13.42 14.45
C LEU A 290 -11.01 12.11 14.40
N THR A 291 -12.31 12.21 14.10
CA THR A 291 -13.13 11.08 13.66
C THR A 291 -12.51 10.49 12.39
N ALA A 292 -12.29 9.18 12.37
CA ALA A 292 -11.55 8.53 11.28
C ALA A 292 -12.06 7.12 10.97
N LEU A 293 -11.78 6.61 9.77
CA LEU A 293 -11.97 5.19 9.46
C LEU A 293 -10.76 4.37 9.92
N THR A 294 -11.01 3.51 10.91
CA THR A 294 -10.01 2.62 11.47
C THR A 294 -9.95 1.30 10.70
N ARG A 295 -8.74 0.89 10.35
CA ARG A 295 -8.41 -0.44 9.80
C ARG A 295 -7.06 -0.87 10.32
N ASP A 296 -6.84 -2.17 10.35
CA ASP A 296 -5.52 -2.72 10.64
C ASP A 296 -4.68 -2.75 9.35
N THR A 297 -4.01 -1.63 9.06
CA THR A 297 -3.13 -1.51 7.87
C THR A 297 -1.92 -2.44 7.98
N PHE A 298 -1.47 -2.76 9.20
CA PHE A 298 -0.39 -3.73 9.41
C PHE A 298 -0.86 -5.12 9.00
N ALA A 299 -2.01 -5.58 9.49
CA ALA A 299 -2.59 -6.87 9.09
C ALA A 299 -2.91 -6.92 7.60
N LEU A 300 -3.36 -5.82 6.99
CA LEU A 300 -3.54 -5.71 5.54
C LEU A 300 -2.21 -5.94 4.79
N GLY A 301 -1.11 -5.34 5.24
CA GLY A 301 0.22 -5.59 4.68
C GLY A 301 0.65 -7.06 4.84
N THR A 302 0.38 -7.66 5.99
CA THR A 302 0.66 -9.08 6.22
C THR A 302 -0.13 -9.98 5.27
N GLU A 303 -1.43 -9.74 5.08
CA GLU A 303 -2.27 -10.50 4.14
C GLU A 303 -1.80 -10.37 2.69
N VAL A 304 -1.33 -9.18 2.27
CA VAL A 304 -0.75 -8.96 0.93
C VAL A 304 0.51 -9.81 0.75
N ALA A 305 1.41 -9.80 1.74
CA ALA A 305 2.64 -10.60 1.70
C ALA A 305 2.32 -12.10 1.65
N GLU A 306 1.45 -12.60 2.53
CA GLU A 306 1.06 -14.02 2.58
C GLU A 306 0.36 -14.46 1.29
N THR A 307 -0.49 -13.60 0.71
CA THR A 307 -1.14 -13.88 -0.57
C THR A 307 -0.10 -13.99 -1.69
N LEU A 308 0.86 -13.06 -1.77
CA LEU A 308 1.92 -13.14 -2.78
C LEU A 308 2.76 -14.41 -2.61
N LEU A 309 3.17 -14.74 -1.38
CA LEU A 309 3.97 -15.94 -1.11
C LEU A 309 3.24 -17.22 -1.52
N ALA A 310 1.92 -17.30 -1.31
CA ALA A 310 1.12 -18.43 -1.77
C ALA A 310 1.11 -18.56 -3.29
N ILE A 311 0.97 -17.45 -4.03
CA ILE A 311 0.94 -17.46 -5.51
C ILE A 311 2.33 -17.75 -6.08
N VAL A 312 3.40 -17.30 -5.42
CA VAL A 312 4.79 -17.67 -5.75
C VAL A 312 5.05 -19.17 -5.48
N ALA A 313 4.38 -19.74 -4.47
CA ALA A 313 4.50 -21.15 -4.15
C ALA A 313 3.77 -22.06 -5.14
N GLU A 314 2.62 -21.62 -5.65
CA GLU A 314 1.75 -22.36 -6.55
C GLU A 314 1.41 -21.52 -7.79
N PRO A 315 2.24 -21.57 -8.85
CA PRO A 315 1.99 -20.85 -10.09
C PRO A 315 0.63 -21.22 -10.69
N GLY A 316 -0.19 -20.22 -11.02
CA GLY A 316 -1.55 -20.39 -11.53
C GLY A 316 -2.65 -20.29 -10.46
N LEU A 317 -2.29 -20.21 -9.18
CA LEU A 317 -3.24 -19.88 -8.11
C LEU A 317 -3.69 -18.41 -8.25
N GLN A 318 -5.00 -18.20 -8.44
CA GLN A 318 -5.61 -16.88 -8.31
C GLN A 318 -6.32 -16.78 -6.95
N ARG A 319 -5.98 -15.75 -6.15
CA ARG A 319 -6.43 -15.60 -4.78
C ARG A 319 -6.90 -14.17 -4.49
N ASP A 320 -8.18 -13.94 -4.73
CA ASP A 320 -8.85 -12.69 -4.38
C ASP A 320 -9.31 -12.71 -2.91
N ARG A 321 -8.90 -11.70 -2.13
CA ARG A 321 -9.16 -11.60 -0.70
C ARG A 321 -9.69 -10.22 -0.31
N ARG A 322 -10.94 -10.24 0.14
CA ARG A 322 -11.55 -9.08 0.82
C ARG A 322 -11.18 -9.10 2.30
N THR A 323 -10.44 -8.10 2.75
CA THR A 323 -10.16 -7.82 4.16
C THR A 323 -11.37 -7.15 4.85
N PRO A 324 -11.44 -7.14 6.19
CA PRO A 324 -12.51 -6.48 6.92
C PRO A 324 -12.71 -5.02 6.50
N THR A 325 -13.96 -4.60 6.31
CA THR A 325 -14.28 -3.20 6.00
C THR A 325 -13.80 -2.29 7.15
N PRO A 326 -13.15 -1.13 6.84
CA PRO A 326 -12.79 -0.13 7.83
C PRO A 326 -14.00 0.33 8.64
N ARG A 327 -13.82 0.55 9.94
CA ARG A 327 -14.90 0.96 10.85
C ARG A 327 -14.75 2.44 11.20
N LEU A 328 -15.86 3.16 11.31
CA LEU A 328 -15.81 4.56 11.72
C LEU A 328 -15.54 4.66 13.23
N ALA A 329 -14.40 5.24 13.58
CA ALA A 329 -14.04 5.61 14.94
C ALA A 329 -14.44 7.07 15.18
N VAL A 330 -15.59 7.26 15.82
CA VAL A 330 -16.10 8.60 16.18
C VAL A 330 -15.27 9.21 17.30
N ARG A 331 -14.83 10.46 17.12
CA ARG A 331 -14.04 11.25 18.07
C ARG A 331 -14.59 12.68 18.16
N GLU A 332 -13.74 13.61 18.58
CA GLU A 332 -14.10 14.99 18.96
C GLU A 332 -14.33 15.92 17.77
N SER A 333 -13.87 15.57 16.57
CA SER A 333 -13.92 16.46 15.39
C SER A 333 -15.25 16.46 14.63
N THR A 334 -16.29 15.82 15.15
CA THR A 334 -17.62 15.79 14.50
C THR A 334 -18.73 16.06 15.49
N ALA A 335 -19.67 16.92 15.11
CA ALA A 335 -20.87 17.26 15.89
C ALA A 335 -22.02 17.60 14.93
N PRO A 336 -23.28 17.68 15.40
CA PRO A 336 -24.36 18.25 14.60
C PRO A 336 -23.97 19.64 14.08
N PRO A 337 -24.32 20.01 12.83
CA PRO A 337 -24.00 21.34 12.31
C PRO A 337 -24.70 22.39 13.15
N ALA A 338 -24.04 23.53 13.38
CA ALA A 338 -24.70 24.68 14.00
C ALA A 338 -26.02 24.99 13.26
N LEU A 339 -27.14 24.93 13.98
CA LEU A 339 -28.44 25.36 13.46
C LEU A 339 -28.29 26.82 13.04
N GLY A 340 -28.53 27.10 11.75
CA GLY A 340 -28.10 28.34 11.12
C GLY A 340 -28.50 29.59 11.90
N ARG A 341 -27.53 30.50 12.09
CA ARG A 341 -27.75 31.95 12.19
C ARG A 341 -28.06 32.55 10.81
N ASP A 342 -28.79 31.80 9.98
CA ASP A 342 -29.20 32.19 8.63
C ASP A 342 -30.68 32.60 8.66
N SER A 343 -30.99 33.59 9.50
CA SER A 343 -32.22 34.38 9.50
C SER A 343 -31.87 35.85 9.36
#